data_AF-A0A1H7BHF8-F1
#
_entry.id   AF-A0A1H7BHF8-F1
#
_cell.length_a   1.000
_cell.length_b   1.000
_cell.length_c   1.000
_cell.angle_alpha   90.00
_cell.angle_beta   90.00
_cell.angle_gamma   90.00
#
_symmetry.space_group_name_H-M   'P 1'
#
loop_
_entity.id
_entity.type
_entity.pdbx_description
1 polymer ?
#
loop_
_entity_poly.entity_id
_entity_poly.type
_entity_poly.pdbx_seq_one_letter_code
_entity_poly.pdbx_strand_id
1 'polypeptide(L)'
;MKKSIVFSWLLIIGALFSGCQRTSEPEADGYSGATQKSNSNRIATSNSDWWPNQLNLSILRQNSSLSNPMGESFNYAAAFTSLDYQALKKDIEAVMTESQDW
;
A
#
# COMPACT_ATOMS: atom_id res chain seq x y z
N MET A 1 25.11 48.75 -32.82
CA MET A 1 24.67 47.55 -33.58
C MET A 1 25.63 46.40 -33.28
N LYS A 2 25.28 45.46 -32.37
CA LYS A 2 25.98 44.17 -32.06
C LYS A 2 25.40 43.53 -30.78
N LYS A 3 24.06 43.47 -30.63
CA LYS A 3 23.41 42.83 -29.47
C LYS A 3 22.40 41.73 -29.85
N SER A 4 22.15 41.52 -31.15
CA SER A 4 21.15 40.54 -31.63
C SER A 4 21.71 39.14 -31.94
N ILE A 5 23.04 38.95 -31.91
CA ILE A 5 23.66 37.67 -32.31
C ILE A 5 23.79 36.68 -31.14
N VAL A 6 23.85 37.17 -29.89
CA VAL A 6 24.00 36.31 -28.71
C VAL A 6 22.70 35.60 -28.34
N PHE A 7 21.54 36.17 -28.69
CA PHE A 7 20.22 35.59 -28.38
C PHE A 7 19.80 34.44 -29.31
N SER A 8 20.44 34.28 -30.47
CA SER A 8 20.17 33.16 -31.39
C SER A 8 20.98 31.90 -31.08
N TRP A 9 22.04 32.00 -30.26
CA TRP A 9 22.88 30.86 -29.90
C TRP A 9 22.40 30.12 -28.65
N LEU A 10 21.48 30.72 -27.89
CA LEU A 10 20.88 30.11 -26.70
C LEU A 10 19.63 29.26 -27.02
N LEU A 11 19.08 29.39 -28.23
CA LEU A 11 17.91 28.63 -28.68
C LEU A 11 18.26 27.27 -29.33
N ILE A 12 19.54 27.01 -29.65
CA ILE A 12 19.97 25.75 -30.30
C ILE A 12 20.44 24.69 -29.27
N ILE A 13 20.80 25.10 -28.04
CA ILE A 13 21.18 24.16 -26.97
C ILE A 13 19.95 23.51 -26.29
N GLY A 14 18.75 24.10 -26.43
CA GLY A 14 17.51 23.58 -25.82
C GLY A 14 16.87 22.38 -26.52
N ALA A 15 17.27 22.05 -27.75
CA ALA A 15 16.58 21.06 -28.58
C ALA A 15 17.22 19.66 -28.61
N LEU A 16 18.21 19.39 -27.76
CA LEU A 16 18.87 18.07 -27.64
C LEU A 16 18.63 17.36 -26.31
N PHE A 17 17.75 17.91 -25.45
CA PHE A 17 17.25 17.24 -24.24
C PHE A 17 15.90 16.54 -24.44
N SER A 18 15.45 16.36 -25.69
CA SER A 18 14.28 15.53 -26.02
C SER A 18 14.62 14.04 -26.21
N GLY A 19 15.86 13.63 -25.90
CA GLY A 19 16.28 12.23 -25.91
C GLY A 19 16.37 11.66 -24.50
N CYS A 20 15.43 10.77 -24.16
CA CYS A 20 15.42 9.90 -22.97
C CYS A 20 14.73 10.46 -21.71
N GLN A 21 13.39 10.55 -21.73
CA GLN A 21 12.62 10.15 -20.55
C GLN A 21 12.40 8.64 -20.66
N ARG A 22 13.34 7.85 -20.14
CA ARG A 22 13.06 6.46 -19.79
C ARG A 22 12.21 6.54 -18.53
N THR A 23 10.88 6.58 -18.69
CA THR A 23 9.97 6.29 -17.58
C THR A 23 10.27 4.87 -17.16
N SER A 24 11.06 4.70 -16.10
CA SER A 24 11.05 3.44 -15.36
C SER A 24 9.66 3.36 -14.72
N GLU A 25 8.71 2.81 -15.47
CA GLU A 25 7.50 2.26 -14.87
C GLU A 25 7.98 1.32 -13.77
N PRO A 26 7.51 1.45 -12.52
CA PRO A 26 7.76 0.42 -11.53
C PRO A 26 7.13 -0.85 -12.08
N GLU A 27 7.97 -1.79 -12.50
CA GLU A 27 7.56 -3.14 -12.85
C GLU A 27 6.81 -3.67 -11.63
N ALA A 28 5.48 -3.79 -11.78
CA ALA A 28 4.64 -4.44 -10.80
C ALA A 28 4.97 -5.93 -10.89
N ASP A 29 6.03 -6.34 -10.18
CA ASP A 29 6.28 -7.73 -9.90
C ASP A 29 5.09 -8.22 -9.08
N GLY A 30 4.28 -9.08 -9.69
CA GLY A 30 2.98 -9.54 -9.19
C GLY A 30 3.04 -10.38 -7.90
N TYR A 31 3.96 -10.09 -6.99
CA TYR A 31 4.12 -10.79 -5.71
C TYR A 31 4.47 -9.90 -4.50
N SER A 32 4.18 -8.59 -4.55
CA SER A 32 4.14 -7.79 -3.33
C SER A 32 2.95 -6.84 -3.35
N GLY A 33 1.95 -7.19 -2.54
CA GLY A 33 0.79 -6.34 -2.28
C GLY A 33 1.25 -4.93 -1.97
N ALA A 34 0.80 -3.98 -2.78
CA ALA A 34 1.08 -2.57 -2.66
C ALA A 34 0.65 -2.04 -1.28
N THR A 35 1.58 -2.01 -0.33
CA THR A 35 1.41 -1.22 0.90
C THR A 35 2.06 0.14 0.66
N GLN A 36 1.33 1.08 0.04
CA GLN A 36 1.82 2.46 -0.07
C GLN A 36 2.20 2.99 1.32
N LYS A 37 3.47 3.40 1.48
CA LYS A 37 4.08 3.93 2.72
C LYS A 37 3.40 5.25 3.13
N SER A 38 2.52 5.20 4.14
CA SER A 38 1.94 6.37 4.82
C SER A 38 3.04 7.37 5.23
N ASN A 39 2.79 8.66 5.01
CA ASN A 39 3.82 9.65 4.70
C ASN A 39 4.52 10.36 5.87
N SER A 40 4.39 9.95 7.13
CA SER A 40 4.98 10.73 8.25
C SER A 40 6.01 10.04 9.13
N ASN A 41 6.13 8.70 9.11
CA ASN A 41 7.20 7.99 9.84
C ASN A 41 7.67 6.69 9.16
N ARG A 42 7.21 6.49 7.93
CA ARG A 42 7.41 5.24 7.19
C ARG A 42 8.59 5.37 6.23
N ILE A 43 9.03 6.57 5.86
CA ILE A 43 10.21 6.82 4.99
C ILE A 43 11.52 6.85 5.81
N ALA A 44 11.66 5.97 6.80
CA ALA A 44 12.96 5.72 7.43
C ALA A 44 13.55 4.45 6.81
N THR A 45 14.84 4.47 6.49
CA THR A 45 15.57 3.28 6.08
C THR A 45 15.56 2.29 7.24
N SER A 46 15.06 1.10 6.96
CA SER A 46 14.95 -0.03 7.88
C SER A 46 16.08 -1.03 7.63
N ASN A 47 16.30 -1.97 8.55
CA ASN A 47 17.34 -2.99 8.38
C ASN A 47 17.14 -3.84 7.11
N SER A 48 15.90 -4.03 6.65
CA SER A 48 15.60 -4.72 5.39
C SER A 48 16.04 -3.95 4.15
N ASP A 49 16.14 -2.62 4.23
CA ASP A 49 16.61 -1.81 3.11
C ASP A 49 18.14 -1.93 2.95
N TRP A 50 18.88 -2.17 4.05
CA TRP A 50 20.34 -2.36 4.04
C TRP A 50 20.77 -3.79 3.72
N TRP A 51 20.01 -4.79 4.19
CA TRP A 51 20.29 -6.21 3.96
C TRP A 51 19.08 -6.91 3.34
N PRO A 52 18.87 -6.77 2.01
CA PRO A 52 17.67 -7.28 1.34
C PRO A 52 17.52 -8.81 1.41
N ASN A 53 18.63 -9.55 1.54
CA ASN A 53 18.64 -11.02 1.61
C ASN A 53 18.68 -11.57 3.05
N GLN A 54 18.40 -10.75 4.07
CA GLN A 54 18.38 -11.22 5.45
C GLN A 54 17.17 -12.14 5.71
N LEU A 55 17.33 -13.14 6.58
CA LEU A 55 16.24 -14.03 6.97
C LEU A 55 15.17 -13.24 7.75
N ASN A 56 13.92 -13.30 7.27
CA ASN A 56 12.82 -12.55 7.86
C ASN A 56 12.18 -13.29 9.05
N LEU A 57 12.49 -12.85 10.27
CA LEU A 57 11.92 -13.42 11.51
C LEU A 57 10.55 -12.82 11.91
N SER A 58 10.06 -11.80 11.20
CA SER A 58 8.77 -11.15 11.55
C SER A 58 7.58 -12.10 11.41
N ILE A 59 7.70 -13.12 10.56
CA ILE A 59 6.68 -14.15 10.32
C ILE A 59 6.34 -14.90 11.61
N LEU A 60 7.34 -15.18 12.45
CA LEU A 60 7.15 -15.92 13.70
C LEU A 60 6.35 -15.14 14.75
N ARG A 61 6.17 -13.83 14.55
CA ARG A 61 5.53 -12.92 15.50
C ARG A 61 4.19 -12.40 15.00
N GLN A 62 3.73 -12.89 13.84
CA GLN A 62 2.43 -12.53 13.28
C GLN A 62 1.31 -12.96 14.24
N ASN A 63 0.28 -12.12 14.39
CA ASN A 63 -0.90 -12.37 15.22
C ASN A 63 -0.58 -12.71 16.68
N SER A 64 0.38 -12.01 17.28
CA SER A 64 0.67 -12.12 18.71
C SER A 64 -0.55 -11.77 19.56
N SER A 65 -0.70 -12.41 20.73
CA SER A 65 -1.76 -12.14 21.71
C SER A 65 -1.82 -10.68 22.15
N LEU A 66 -0.67 -9.97 22.15
CA LEU A 66 -0.60 -8.55 22.45
C LEU A 66 -1.36 -7.66 21.45
N SER A 67 -1.56 -8.14 20.23
CA SER A 67 -2.31 -7.44 19.18
C SER A 67 -3.77 -7.88 19.10
N ASN A 68 -4.19 -8.89 19.87
CA ASN A 68 -5.56 -9.38 19.87
C ASN A 68 -6.44 -8.53 20.81
N PRO A 69 -7.42 -7.77 20.28
CA PRO A 69 -8.31 -6.95 21.11
C PRO A 69 -9.34 -7.77 21.92
N MET A 70 -9.59 -9.02 21.55
CA MET A 70 -10.62 -9.87 22.18
C MET A 70 -10.14 -10.50 23.50
N GLY A 71 -8.85 -10.43 23.81
CA GLY A 71 -8.26 -11.02 25.01
C GLY A 71 -8.08 -12.54 24.95
N GLU A 72 -7.35 -13.08 25.92
CA GLU A 72 -6.96 -14.51 25.95
C GLU A 72 -8.11 -15.46 26.32
N SER A 73 -9.13 -14.96 27.01
CA SER A 73 -10.27 -15.76 27.47
C SER A 73 -11.38 -15.91 26.43
N PHE A 74 -11.31 -15.19 25.30
CA PHE A 74 -12.37 -15.20 24.29
C PHE A 74 -12.32 -16.47 23.42
N ASN A 75 -13.45 -17.18 23.34
CA ASN A 75 -13.61 -18.36 22.51
C ASN A 75 -14.64 -18.09 21.39
N TYR A 76 -14.13 -17.92 20.17
CA TYR A 76 -14.97 -17.66 18.98
C TYR A 76 -15.93 -18.82 18.67
N ALA A 77 -15.50 -20.08 18.81
CA ALA A 77 -16.35 -21.23 18.50
C ALA A 77 -17.55 -21.31 19.45
N ALA A 78 -17.34 -21.03 20.74
CA ALA A 78 -18.42 -20.96 21.72
C ALA A 78 -19.37 -19.79 21.42
N ALA A 79 -18.84 -18.60 21.15
CA ALA A 79 -19.64 -17.42 20.82
C ALA A 79 -20.48 -17.63 19.55
N PHE A 80 -19.89 -18.21 18.50
CA PHE A 80 -20.59 -18.50 17.25
C PHE A 80 -21.70 -19.53 17.42
N THR A 81 -21.51 -20.53 18.28
CA THR A 81 -22.54 -21.54 18.56
C THR A 81 -23.76 -20.94 19.28
N SER A 82 -23.54 -19.89 20.09
CA SER A 82 -24.64 -19.18 20.77
C SER A 82 -25.39 -18.16 19.90
N LEU A 83 -24.92 -17.92 18.67
CA LEU A 83 -25.48 -16.92 17.76
C LEU A 83 -26.75 -17.45 17.06
N ASP A 84 -27.75 -16.58 16.86
CA ASP A 84 -28.89 -16.91 15.99
C ASP A 84 -28.48 -16.87 14.52
N TYR A 85 -28.17 -18.06 13.99
CA TYR A 85 -27.74 -18.22 12.61
C TYR A 85 -28.84 -17.92 11.58
N GLN A 86 -30.12 -18.10 11.93
CA GLN A 86 -31.22 -17.86 10.99
C GLN A 86 -31.53 -16.37 10.87
N ALA A 87 -31.56 -15.66 11.99
CA ALA A 87 -31.66 -14.21 12.00
C ALA A 87 -30.51 -13.57 11.22
N LEU A 88 -29.27 -14.00 11.45
CA LEU A 88 -28.10 -13.48 10.74
C LEU A 88 -28.25 -13.57 9.22
N LYS A 89 -28.65 -14.73 8.69
CA LYS A 89 -28.83 -14.90 7.25
C LYS A 89 -29.92 -14.01 6.68
N LYS A 90 -31.04 -13.90 7.40
CA LYS A 90 -32.15 -13.03 6.99
C LYS A 90 -31.73 -11.57 6.96
N ASP A 91 -30.98 -11.12 7.96
CA ASP A 91 -30.49 -9.75 8.03
C ASP A 91 -29.50 -9.46 6.89
N ILE A 92 -28.65 -10.43 6.52
CA ILE A 92 -27.77 -10.32 5.35
C ILE A 92 -28.59 -10.20 4.06
N GLU A 93 -29.62 -11.03 3.86
CA GLU A 93 -30.51 -10.95 2.70
C GLU A 93 -31.21 -9.58 2.60
N ALA A 94 -31.65 -9.03 3.74
CA ALA A 94 -32.24 -7.70 3.79
C ALA A 94 -31.23 -6.62 3.35
N VAL A 95 -30.02 -6.63 3.91
CA VAL A 95 -28.95 -5.67 3.55
C VAL A 95 -28.58 -5.75 2.07
N MET A 96 -28.62 -6.94 1.46
CA MET A 96 -28.38 -7.09 0.02
C MET A 96 -29.42 -6.36 -0.85
N THR A 97 -30.60 -6.07 -0.32
CA THR A 97 -31.69 -5.37 -1.02
C THR A 97 -31.84 -3.90 -0.61
N GLU A 98 -31.15 -3.48 0.45
CA GLU A 98 -31.18 -2.12 0.98
C GLU A 98 -30.00 -1.30 0.45
N SER A 99 -30.24 -0.52 -0.61
CA SER A 99 -29.23 0.38 -1.17
C SER A 99 -28.87 1.48 -0.18
N GLN A 100 -27.58 1.80 -0.13
CA GLN A 100 -27.05 2.91 0.65
C GLN A 100 -26.54 4.02 -0.28
N ASP A 101 -26.65 5.27 0.15
CA ASP A 101 -26.39 6.44 -0.71
C ASP A 101 -24.91 6.90 -0.75
N TRP A 102 -24.06 6.30 0.08
CA TRP A 102 -22.63 6.63 0.19
C TRP A 102 -21.80 5.94 -0.91
#